data_AF-A0A6J6JKM4-F1
#
_entry.id   AF-A0A6J6JKM4-F1
#
_cell.length_a   1.000
_cell.length_b   1.000
_cell.length_c   1.000
_cell.angle_alpha   90.00
_cell.angle_beta   90.00
_cell.angle_gamma   90.00
#
_symmetry.space_group_name_H-M   'P 1'
#
loop_
_entity.id
_entity.type
_entity.pdbx_description
1 polymer ?
#
loop_
_entity_poly.entity_id
_entity_poly.type
_entity_poly.pdbx_seq_one_letter_code
_entity_poly.pdbx_strand_id
1 'polypeptide(L)' 'MRRHLALIWQVDTADWELVAKYDIKNALPLFSPGRSRVHSLQVREGIWRAGDYLSAPSQNGALASGRLAALELINSL' A
#
# COMPACT_ATOMS: atom_id res chain seq x y z
N MET A 1 -12.43 11.75 -16.28
CA MET A 1 -12.07 10.34 -16.59
C MET A 1 -12.32 10.03 -18.06
N ARG A 2 -13.56 9.91 -18.56
CA ARG A 2 -13.87 9.56 -19.97
C ARG A 2 -13.07 10.35 -21.02
N ARG A 3 -13.04 11.68 -20.94
CA ARG A 3 -12.22 12.52 -21.85
C ARG A 3 -10.73 12.13 -21.89
N HIS A 4 -10.14 11.77 -20.74
CA HIS A 4 -8.74 11.33 -20.67
C HIS A 4 -8.58 9.90 -21.22
N LEU A 5 -9.58 9.03 -21.04
CA LEU A 5 -9.59 7.71 -21.68
C LEU A 5 -9.66 7.85 -23.21
N ALA A 6 -10.47 8.75 -23.76
CA ALA A 6 -10.49 9.01 -25.21
C ALA A 6 -9.10 9.35 -25.78
N LEU A 7 -8.27 10.07 -25.01
CA LEU A 7 -6.88 10.37 -25.40
C LEU A 7 -5.96 9.14 -25.38
N ILE A 8 -6.07 8.28 -24.36
CA ILE A 8 -5.21 7.08 -24.20
C ILE A 8 -5.58 6.01 -25.23
N TRP A 9 -6.87 5.71 -25.39
CA TRP A 9 -7.34 4.64 -26.25
C TRP A 9 -7.59 5.08 -27.70
N GLN A 10 -7.52 6.38 -27.99
CA GLN A 10 -7.75 6.96 -29.33
C GLN A 10 -9.09 6.55 -29.96
N VAL A 11 -10.13 6.41 -29.14
CA VAL A 11 -11.50 6.12 -29.56
C VAL A 11 -12.47 7.06 -28.86
N ASP A 12 -13.66 7.24 -29.42
CA ASP A 12 -14.73 7.89 -28.67
C ASP A 12 -15.15 7.00 -27.49
N THR A 13 -15.25 7.62 -26.31
CA THR A 13 -15.62 6.98 -25.05
C THR A 13 -16.93 7.54 -24.48
N ALA A 14 -17.66 8.35 -25.25
CA ALA A 14 -18.92 8.96 -24.83
C ALA A 14 -19.94 7.91 -24.36
N ASP A 15 -20.07 6.83 -25.12
CA ASP A 15 -21.04 5.75 -24.88
C ASP A 15 -20.58 4.69 -23.87
N TRP A 16 -19.37 4.83 -23.31
CA TRP A 16 -18.88 3.87 -22.32
C TRP A 16 -19.66 4.00 -21.01
N GLU A 17 -20.26 2.89 -20.56
CA GLU A 17 -20.94 2.81 -19.27
C GLU A 17 -19.95 2.89 -18.10
N LEU A 18 -20.28 3.70 -17.07
CA LEU A 18 -19.48 3.74 -15.85
C LEU A 18 -19.91 2.59 -14.93
N VAL A 19 -19.05 1.59 -14.77
CA VAL A 19 -19.33 0.46 -13.87
C VAL A 19 -19.18 0.86 -12.40
N ALA A 20 -18.05 1.50 -12.04
CA ALA A 20 -17.81 1.97 -10.68
C ALA A 20 -16.71 3.04 -10.63
N LYS A 21 -16.78 3.89 -9.60
CA LYS A 21 -15.71 4.82 -9.22
C LYS A 21 -15.62 4.85 -7.70
N TYR A 22 -14.41 4.64 -7.18
CA TYR A 22 -14.15 4.72 -5.75
C TYR A 22 -13.11 5.79 -5.48
N ASP A 23 -13.51 6.82 -4.74
CA ASP A 23 -12.58 7.84 -4.25
C ASP A 23 -12.03 7.37 -2.89
N ILE A 24 -10.88 6.71 -2.91
CA ILE A 24 -10.22 6.20 -1.71
C ILE A 24 -9.24 7.26 -1.19
N LYS A 25 -9.59 7.89 -0.06
CA LYS A 25 -8.69 8.84 0.61
C LYS A 25 -7.50 8.09 1.21
N ASN A 26 -6.30 8.68 1.09
CA ASN A 26 -5.05 8.11 1.63
C ASN A 26 -4.80 6.66 1.16
N ALA A 27 -5.11 6.36 -0.11
CA ALA A 27 -5.06 5.00 -0.65
C ALA A 27 -3.66 4.35 -0.63
N LEU A 28 -2.60 5.15 -0.65
CA LEU A 28 -1.23 4.69 -0.59
C LEU A 28 -0.41 5.54 0.39
N PRO A 29 0.40 4.92 1.26
CA PRO A 29 1.30 5.67 2.13
C PRO A 29 2.41 6.33 1.33
N LEU A 30 2.80 7.55 1.73
CA LEU A 30 3.88 8.29 1.10
C LEU A 30 5.25 7.73 1.54
N PHE A 31 6.03 7.26 0.57
CA PHE A 31 7.43 6.90 0.74
C PHE A 31 8.30 7.99 0.11
N SER A 32 8.60 9.03 0.89
CA SER A 32 9.47 10.10 0.44
C SER A 32 10.89 9.58 0.14
N PRO A 33 11.59 10.15 -0.84
CA PRO A 33 13.00 9.85 -1.07
C PRO A 33 13.83 9.99 0.21
N GLY A 34 14.78 9.08 0.43
CA GLY A 34 15.67 9.09 1.61
C GLY A 34 15.10 8.47 2.89
N ARG A 35 13.85 7.97 2.88
CA ARG A 35 13.28 7.28 4.05
C ARG A 35 13.92 5.89 4.21
N SER A 36 14.65 5.69 5.31
CA SER A 36 15.26 4.39 5.64
C SER A 36 14.19 3.32 5.91
N ARG A 37 14.49 2.04 5.61
CA ARG A 37 13.64 0.92 6.00
C ARG A 37 13.68 0.76 7.52
N VAL A 38 12.53 0.45 8.10
CA VAL A 38 12.39 0.18 9.53
C VAL A 38 13.20 -1.08 9.88
N HIS A 39 14.10 -0.98 10.86
CA HIS A 39 15.00 -2.07 11.26
C HIS A 39 14.36 -3.08 12.25
N SER A 40 13.45 -2.63 13.13
CA SER A 40 12.65 -3.51 13.99
C SER A 40 11.18 -3.10 13.98
N LEU A 41 10.33 -4.12 13.93
CA LEU A 41 8.89 -3.97 13.92
C LEU A 41 8.27 -3.97 15.32
N GLN A 42 9.02 -4.30 16.37
CA GLN A 42 8.60 -4.09 17.74
C GLN A 42 8.52 -2.59 18.06
N VAL A 43 7.40 -2.17 18.66
CA VAL A 43 7.22 -0.80 19.17
C VAL A 43 7.53 -0.76 20.66
N ARG A 44 7.05 -1.77 21.39
CA ARG A 44 7.30 -2.02 22.82
C ARG A 44 6.97 -3.48 23.14
N GLU A 45 7.23 -3.89 24.38
CA GLU A 45 6.90 -5.25 24.84
C GLU A 45 5.43 -5.60 24.54
N GLY A 46 5.22 -6.77 23.95
CA GLY A 46 3.90 -7.24 23.53
C GLY A 46 3.28 -6.52 22.33
N ILE A 47 3.96 -5.55 21.69
CA ILE A 47 3.41 -4.77 20.57
C ILE A 47 4.37 -4.69 19.38
N TRP A 48 3.87 -5.18 18.24
CA TRP A 48 4.53 -5.09 16.93
C TRP A 48 3.62 -4.39 15.93
N ARG A 49 4.23 -3.79 14.91
CA ARG A 49 3.56 -3.10 13.81
C ARG A 49 3.73 -3.88 12.51
N ALA A 50 2.65 -3.93 11.73
CA ALA A 50 2.60 -4.50 10.39
C ALA A 50 1.73 -3.61 9.49
N GLY A 51 2.03 -3.56 8.20
CA GLY A 51 1.34 -2.74 7.21
C GLY A 51 2.19 -2.37 6.00
N ASP A 52 1.54 -1.93 4.93
CA ASP A 52 2.17 -1.46 3.67
C ASP A 52 3.04 -0.20 3.85
N TYR A 53 2.83 0.55 4.93
CA TYR A 53 3.63 1.73 5.27
C TYR A 53 5.04 1.40 5.82
N LEU A 54 5.37 0.12 6.04
CA LEU A 54 6.61 -0.28 6.71
C LEU A 54 7.73 -0.76 5.78
N SER A 55 7.40 -1.57 4.77
CA SER A 55 8.41 -2.13 3.87
C SER A 55 8.32 -1.58 2.45
N ALA A 56 7.12 -1.49 1.89
CA ALA A 56 6.82 -0.93 0.57
C ALA A 56 5.31 -0.68 0.46
N PRO A 57 4.86 0.43 -0.18
CA PRO A 57 3.45 0.80 -0.31
C PRO A 57 2.71 -0.12 -1.29
N SER A 58 2.53 -1.38 -0.90
CA SER A 58 1.93 -2.44 -1.70
C SER A 58 1.38 -3.55 -0.82
N GLN A 59 0.49 -4.37 -1.39
CA GLN A 59 -0.03 -5.57 -0.72
C GLN A 59 1.09 -6.54 -0.32
N ASN A 60 2.07 -6.76 -1.21
CA ASN A 60 3.23 -7.60 -0.90
C ASN A 60 4.07 -7.02 0.25
N GLY A 61 4.18 -5.69 0.33
CA GLY A 61 4.83 -5.02 1.45
C GLY A 61 4.10 -5.26 2.77
N ALA A 62 2.77 -5.12 2.78
CA ALA A 62 1.95 -5.43 3.94
C ALA A 62 2.18 -6.88 4.42
N LEU A 63 2.08 -7.85 3.52
CA LEU A 63 2.30 -9.27 3.83
C LEU A 63 3.71 -9.54 4.36
N ALA A 64 4.73 -8.95 3.72
CA ALA A 64 6.12 -9.10 4.15
C ALA A 64 6.34 -8.55 5.56
N SER A 65 5.83 -7.35 5.85
CA SER A 65 5.92 -6.75 7.19
C SER A 65 5.19 -7.57 8.25
N GLY A 66 4.02 -8.14 7.93
CA GLY A 66 3.28 -9.02 8.83
C GLY A 66 4.05 -10.29 9.18
N ARG A 67 4.67 -10.94 8.18
CA ARG A 67 5.54 -12.10 8.41
C ARG A 67 6.72 -11.76 9.31
N LEU A 68 7.37 -10.62 9.07
CA LEU A 68 8.52 -10.18 9.88
C LEU A 68 8.12 -9.87 11.32
N ALA A 69 6.98 -9.21 11.54
CA ALA A 69 6.47 -8.92 12.88
C ALA A 69 6.19 -10.20 13.66
N ALA A 70 5.58 -11.21 13.00
CA ALA A 70 5.33 -12.50 13.61
C ALA A 70 6.64 -13.25 13.97
N LEU A 71 7.66 -13.20 13.10
CA LEU A 71 8.96 -13.80 13.39
C LEU A 71 9.69 -13.09 14.54
N GLU A 72 9.65 -11.75 14.59
CA GLU A 72 10.20 -10.99 15.72
C GLU A 72 9.51 -11.38 17.03
N LEU A 73 8.18 -11.49 17.04
CA LEU A 73 7.42 -11.96 18.20
C LEU A 73 7.88 -13.36 18.63
N ILE A 74 7.89 -14.33 17.72
CA ILE A 74 8.26 -15.73 18.02
C ILE A 74 9.67 -15.81 18.61
N ASN A 75 10.61 -15.02 18.11
CA ASN A 75 12.00 -15.00 18.58
C ASN A 75 12.20 -14.21 19.89
N SER A 76 11.17 -13.47 20.35
CA SER A 76 11.21 -12.70 21.59
C SER A 76 10.54 -13.40 22.79
N LEU A 77 9.90 -14.55 22.54
CA LEU A 77 9.37 -15.46 23.56
C LEU A 77 10.49 -16.32 24.15
#